data_AF-A0A8X6P2R5-F1
#
_entry.id   AF-A0A8X6P2R5-F1
#
_cell.length_a   1.000
_cell.length_b   1.000
_cell.length_c   1.000
_cell.angle_alpha   90.00
_cell.angle_beta   90.00
_cell.angle_gamma   90.00
#
_symmetry.space_group_name_H-M   'P 1'
#
loop_
_entity.id
_entity.type
_entity.pdbx_description
1 polymer ?
#
loop_
_entity_poly.entity_id
_entity_poly.type
_entity_poly.pdbx_seq_one_letter_code
_entity_poly.pdbx_strand_id
1 'polypeptide(L)'
;MRNPSTSTRSASLRLGIPRTTVTRILSKRLKLHPCKVQVLHELKPNDKPKRFYFTMRILYKSDEDNCYLKNVIFSDESTFHTSDYVNRRNCRIWGLESPRAIRKSTQ
;
A
#
# COMPACT_ATOMS: atom_id res chain seq x y z
N MET A 1 -12.33 -13.66 -12.36
CA MET A 1 -12.45 -13.57 -10.88
C MET A 1 -13.50 -12.51 -10.57
N ARG A 2 -14.66 -12.88 -10.02
CA ARG A 2 -15.75 -11.92 -9.71
C ARG A 2 -15.46 -11.06 -8.47
N ASN A 3 -14.43 -11.40 -7.69
CA ASN A 3 -13.98 -10.63 -6.53
C ASN A 3 -12.46 -10.38 -6.61
N PRO A 4 -12.01 -9.11 -6.76
CA PRO A 4 -10.59 -8.74 -6.89
C PRO A 4 -9.74 -9.07 -5.65
N SER A 5 -10.37 -9.30 -4.49
CA SER A 5 -9.69 -9.56 -3.20
C SER A 5 -9.37 -11.05 -2.96
N THR A 6 -9.70 -11.94 -3.90
CA THR A 6 -9.39 -13.36 -3.76
C THR A 6 -7.90 -13.62 -3.99
N SER A 7 -7.20 -14.16 -2.99
CA SER A 7 -5.81 -14.59 -3.15
C SER A 7 -5.68 -15.78 -4.12
N THR A 8 -4.53 -15.90 -4.80
CA THR A 8 -4.26 -17.08 -5.67
C THR A 8 -4.25 -18.39 -4.89
N ARG A 9 -3.94 -18.35 -3.58
CA ARG A 9 -4.04 -19.50 -2.67
C ARG A 9 -5.50 -19.91 -2.45
N SER A 10 -6.39 -18.97 -2.14
CA SER A 10 -7.82 -19.23 -1.94
C SER A 10 -8.51 -19.66 -3.23
N ALA A 11 -8.07 -19.17 -4.39
CA ALA A 11 -8.57 -19.62 -5.69
C ALA A 11 -8.09 -21.04 -6.02
N SER A 12 -6.83 -21.35 -5.73
CA SER A 12 -6.26 -22.69 -5.88
C SER A 12 -7.03 -23.71 -5.03
N LEU A 13 -7.29 -23.40 -3.75
CA LEU A 13 -8.04 -24.27 -2.84
C LEU A 13 -9.47 -24.50 -3.32
N ARG A 14 -10.20 -23.43 -3.72
CA ARG A 14 -11.60 -23.55 -4.15
C ARG A 14 -11.77 -24.26 -5.48
N LEU A 15 -10.81 -24.16 -6.38
CA LEU A 15 -10.87 -24.75 -7.71
C LEU A 15 -10.18 -26.12 -7.78
N GLY A 16 -9.44 -26.52 -6.74
CA GLY A 16 -8.61 -27.73 -6.77
C GLY A 16 -7.44 -27.67 -7.77
N ILE A 17 -7.08 -26.47 -8.23
CA ILE A 17 -6.07 -26.27 -9.27
C ILE A 17 -4.75 -25.80 -8.64
N PRO A 18 -3.57 -26.27 -9.10
CA PRO A 18 -2.30 -25.75 -8.63
C PRO A 18 -2.17 -24.23 -8.77
N ARG A 19 -1.58 -23.57 -7.78
CA ARG A 19 -1.42 -22.10 -7.73
C ARG A 19 -0.68 -21.53 -8.97
N THR A 20 0.24 -22.29 -9.55
CA THR A 20 0.96 -21.94 -10.78
C THR A 20 0.01 -21.85 -11.97
N THR A 21 -0.90 -22.81 -12.10
CA THR A 21 -1.94 -22.82 -13.15
C THR A 21 -2.92 -21.66 -12.96
N VAL A 22 -3.35 -21.36 -11.73
CA VAL A 22 -4.17 -20.17 -11.44
C VAL A 22 -3.47 -18.89 -11.90
N THR A 23 -2.18 -18.73 -11.57
CA THR A 23 -1.38 -17.55 -11.95
C THR A 23 -1.21 -17.46 -13.47
N ARG A 24 -1.00 -18.59 -14.15
CA ARG A 24 -0.90 -18.66 -15.61
C ARG A 24 -2.22 -18.30 -16.29
N ILE A 25 -3.35 -18.76 -15.77
CA ILE A 25 -4.67 -18.38 -16.29
C ILE A 25 -4.89 -16.87 -16.12
N LEU A 26 -4.59 -16.32 -14.94
CA LEU A 26 -4.75 -14.88 -14.66
C LEU A 26 -3.90 -14.01 -15.59
N SER A 27 -2.62 -14.34 -15.75
CA SER A 27 -1.68 -13.53 -16.55
C SER A 27 -1.72 -13.78 -18.05
N LYS A 28 -1.89 -15.03 -18.50
CA LYS A 28 -1.78 -15.41 -19.93
C LYS A 28 -3.12 -15.50 -20.63
N ARG A 29 -4.15 -16.03 -19.97
CA ARG A 29 -5.50 -16.15 -20.58
C ARG A 29 -6.33 -14.90 -20.35
N LEU A 30 -6.32 -14.37 -19.13
CA LEU A 30 -7.14 -13.22 -18.73
C LEU A 30 -6.40 -11.88 -18.84
N LYS A 31 -5.08 -11.90 -19.11
CA LYS A 31 -4.22 -10.71 -19.24
C LYS A 31 -4.31 -9.75 -18.04
N LEU A 32 -4.51 -10.31 -16.84
CA LEU A 32 -4.55 -9.55 -15.59
C LEU A 32 -3.16 -9.39 -15.00
N HIS A 33 -2.91 -8.22 -14.42
CA HIS A 33 -1.68 -7.88 -13.74
C HIS A 33 -1.89 -7.84 -12.22
N PRO A 34 -0.88 -8.24 -11.43
CA PRO A 34 -0.94 -8.11 -9.99
C PRO A 34 -0.73 -6.63 -9.60
N CYS A 35 -1.76 -6.02 -9.04
CA CYS A 35 -1.75 -4.66 -8.53
C CYS A 35 -1.54 -4.67 -7.01
N LYS A 36 -0.55 -3.91 -6.54
CA LYS A 36 -0.31 -3.72 -5.11
C LYS A 36 -1.31 -2.71 -4.56
N VAL A 37 -2.05 -3.10 -3.52
CA VAL A 37 -2.96 -2.18 -2.84
C VAL A 37 -2.14 -1.16 -2.06
N GLN A 38 -2.36 0.13 -2.32
CA GLN A 38 -1.80 1.23 -1.55
C GLN A 38 -2.87 1.78 -0.62
N VAL A 39 -2.58 1.81 0.66
CA VAL A 39 -3.40 2.53 1.65
C VAL A 39 -2.74 3.88 1.85
N LEU A 40 -3.43 4.93 1.42
CA LEU A 40 -2.96 6.31 1.53
C LEU A 40 -3.85 7.04 2.52
N HIS A 41 -3.27 7.95 3.31
CA HIS A 41 -4.06 8.86 4.12
C HIS A 41 -4.74 9.90 3.20
N GLU A 42 -6.02 10.16 3.42
CA GLU A 42 -6.74 11.22 2.71
C GLU A 42 -6.17 12.57 3.12
N LEU A 43 -5.62 13.32 2.17
CA LEU A 43 -5.10 14.67 2.44
C LEU A 43 -6.26 15.66 2.42
N LYS A 44 -6.48 16.35 3.53
CA LYS A 44 -7.41 17.46 3.64
C LYS A 44 -6.83 18.69 2.92
N PRO A 45 -7.67 19.65 2.48
CA PRO A 45 -7.20 20.86 1.80
C PRO A 45 -6.08 21.60 2.56
N ASN A 46 -6.16 21.64 3.89
CA ASN A 46 -5.19 22.32 4.75
C ASN A 46 -3.90 21.52 5.00
N ASP A 47 -3.84 20.24 4.62
CA ASP A 47 -2.62 19.44 4.87
C ASP A 47 -1.51 19.82 3.90
N LYS A 48 -1.85 20.17 2.65
CA LYS A 48 -0.88 20.62 1.64
C LYS A 48 -0.09 21.85 2.09
N PRO A 49 -0.72 22.98 2.48
CA PRO A 49 0.04 24.14 2.96
C PRO A 49 0.83 23.84 4.23
N LYS A 50 0.26 23.11 5.20
CA LYS A 50 0.98 22.73 6.44
C LYS A 50 2.25 21.93 6.15
N ARG A 51 2.16 20.94 5.26
CA ARG A 51 3.32 20.15 4.82
C ARG A 51 4.36 21.01 4.11
N PHE A 52 3.92 21.91 3.23
CA PHE A 52 4.81 22.83 2.53
C PHE A 52 5.59 23.74 3.51
N TYR A 53 4.88 24.40 4.43
CA TYR A 53 5.52 25.26 5.44
C TYR A 53 6.48 24.49 6.33
N PHE A 54 6.11 23.28 6.74
CA PHE A 54 7.01 22.41 7.50
C PHE A 54 8.28 22.10 6.70
N THR A 55 8.16 21.70 5.42
CA THR A 55 9.32 21.39 4.58
C THR A 55 10.23 22.59 4.36
N MET A 56 9.67 23.78 4.10
CA MET A 56 10.44 25.01 3.95
C MET A 56 11.18 25.37 5.23
N ARG A 57 10.52 25.23 6.39
CA ARG A 57 11.15 25.50 7.69
C ARG A 57 12.31 24.56 7.98
N ILE A 58 12.18 23.27 7.68
CA ILE A 58 13.26 22.31 7.87
C ILE A 58 14.42 22.57 6.90
N LEU A 59 14.11 22.93 5.65
CA LEU A 59 15.11 23.29 4.64
C LEU A 59 15.95 24.49 5.11
N TYR A 60 15.29 25.60 5.48
CA TYR A 60 15.96 26.82 5.94
C TYR A 60 16.87 26.55 7.16
N LYS A 61 16.39 25.79 8.14
CA LYS A 61 17.20 25.43 9.32
C LYS A 61 18.38 24.52 8.97
N SER A 62 18.24 23.69 7.94
CA SER A 62 19.33 22.85 7.45
C SER A 62 20.38 23.65 6.67
N ASP A 63 19.98 24.74 6.02
CA ASP A 63 20.90 25.65 5.33
C ASP A 63 21.67 26.53 6.33
N GLU A 64 21.03 26.95 7.43
CA GLU A 64 21.69 27.71 8.51
C GLU A 64 22.64 26.86 9.35
N ASP A 65 22.26 25.61 9.64
CA ASP A 65 23.05 24.68 10.44
C ASP A 65 23.09 23.29 9.78
N ASN A 66 24.26 22.96 9.22
CA ASN A 66 24.54 21.65 8.60
C ASN A 66 24.42 20.47 9.58
N CYS A 67 24.40 20.71 10.89
CA CYS A 67 24.21 19.71 11.93
C CYS A 67 22.77 19.64 12.45
N TYR A 68 21.87 20.53 12.00
CA TYR A 68 20.49 20.60 12.50
C TYR A 68 19.78 19.25 12.45
N LEU A 69 19.78 18.58 11.29
CA LEU A 69 19.15 17.27 11.12
C LEU A 69 19.85 16.14 11.90
N LYS A 70 21.16 16.28 12.19
CA LYS A 70 21.91 15.28 12.98
C LYS A 70 21.50 15.29 14.45
N ASN A 71 20.95 16.41 14.93
CA ASN A 71 20.47 16.57 16.30
C ASN A 71 18.98 16.25 16.45
N VAL A 72 18.29 15.88 15.37
CA VAL A 72 16.87 15.48 15.42
C VAL A 72 16.76 13.97 15.64
N ILE A 73 16.10 13.59 16.74
CA ILE A 73 15.76 12.19 17.01
C ILE A 73 14.28 12.00 16.70
N PHE A 74 13.99 11.12 15.73
CA PHE A 74 12.62 10.72 15.40
C PHE A 74 12.23 9.51 16.26
N SER A 75 11.00 9.51 16.76
CA SER A 75 10.36 8.37 17.40
C SER A 75 8.98 8.16 16.80
N ASP A 76 8.55 6.90 16.76
CA ASP A 76 7.21 6.50 16.32
C ASP A 76 6.84 5.19 17.03
N GLU A 77 5.54 4.94 17.18
CA GLU A 77 5.02 3.71 17.76
C GLU A 77 4.46 2.81 16.67
N SER A 78 4.77 1.51 16.74
CA SER A 78 4.21 0.52 15.81
C SER A 78 3.54 -0.61 16.59
N THR A 79 2.29 -0.88 16.24
CA THR A 79 1.54 -2.02 16.79
C THR A 79 1.85 -3.29 15.99
N PHE A 80 2.23 -4.36 16.68
CA PHE A 80 2.40 -5.69 16.09
C PHE A 80 1.30 -6.63 16.61
N HIS A 81 0.68 -7.37 15.71
CA HIS A 81 -0.34 -8.37 16.05
C HIS A 81 0.18 -9.77 15.74
N THR A 82 0.07 -10.70 16.69
CA THR A 82 0.50 -12.10 16.53
C THR A 82 -0.54 -12.97 15.78
N SER A 83 -1.73 -12.43 15.52
CA SER A 83 -2.77 -13.12 14.75
C SER A 83 -2.41 -13.19 13.26
N ASP A 84 -2.85 -14.24 12.55
CA ASP A 84 -2.76 -14.48 11.09
C ASP A 84 -3.49 -13.43 10.22
N TYR A 85 -3.68 -12.22 10.72
CA TYR A 85 -4.36 -11.15 10.01
C TYR A 85 -3.63 -10.85 8.70
N VAL A 86 -4.42 -10.58 7.66
CA VAL A 86 -3.93 -10.39 6.29
C VAL A 86 -2.81 -9.35 6.27
N ASN A 87 -1.57 -9.82 6.11
CA ASN A 87 -0.43 -8.94 5.94
C ASN A 87 -0.67 -8.08 4.70
N ARG A 88 -0.91 -6.79 4.90
CA ARG A 88 -1.17 -5.80 3.83
C ARG A 88 -0.07 -5.83 2.76
N ARG A 89 1.18 -6.15 3.13
CA ARG A 89 2.31 -6.26 2.17
C ARG A 89 2.11 -7.40 1.16
N ASN A 90 1.35 -8.44 1.52
CA ASN A 90 1.03 -9.58 0.67
C ASN A 90 -0.32 -9.45 -0.06
N CYS A 91 -1.06 -8.36 0.15
CA CYS A 91 -2.34 -8.13 -0.51
C CYS A 91 -2.13 -7.62 -1.95
N ARG A 92 -2.40 -8.48 -2.93
CA ARG A 92 -2.37 -8.15 -4.36
C ARG A 92 -3.71 -8.44 -4.99
N ILE A 93 -4.22 -7.47 -5.72
CA ILE A 93 -5.44 -7.57 -6.53
C ILE A 93 -5.04 -7.89 -7.96
N TRP A 94 -5.80 -8.71 -8.67
CA TRP A 94 -5.57 -8.98 -10.10
C TRP A 94 -6.56 -8.16 -10.94
N GLY A 95 -6.05 -7.26 -11.77
CA GLY A 95 -6.84 -6.35 -12.62
C GLY A 95 -6.17 -6.06 -13.96
N LEU A 96 -6.93 -5.58 -14.94
CA LEU A 96 -6.40 -5.12 -16.23
C LEU A 96 -5.62 -3.81 -16.06
N GLU A 97 -6.11 -2.94 -15.18
CA GLU A 97 -5.49 -1.66 -14.83
C GLU A 97 -5.18 -1.61 -13.34
N SER A 98 -4.20 -0.77 -12.95
CA SER A 98 -3.99 -0.45 -11.54
C SER A 98 -5.29 0.11 -10.96
N PRO A 99 -5.86 -0.47 -9.88
CA PRO A 99 -7.06 0.03 -9.28
C PRO A 99 -6.73 1.38 -8.64
N ARG A 100 -6.93 2.46 -9.41
CA ARG A 100 -7.06 3.83 -8.89
C ARG A 100 -8.36 4.00 -8.08
N ALA A 101 -9.10 2.92 -7.87
CA ALA A 101 -10.28 2.87 -7.05
C ALA A 101 -9.91 3.19 -5.60
N ILE A 102 -10.13 4.45 -5.22
CA ILE A 102 -10.06 4.91 -3.84
C ILE A 102 -11.25 4.27 -3.12
N ARG A 103 -10.98 3.24 -2.32
CA ARG A 103 -11.98 2.69 -1.40
C ARG A 103 -11.76 3.34 -0.05
N LYS A 104 -12.72 4.17 0.39
CA LYS A 104 -12.71 4.69 1.76
C LYS A 104 -12.81 3.50 2.70
N SER A 105 -11.92 3.41 3.68
CA SER A 105 -12.09 2.47 4.78
C SER A 105 -13.28 2.98 5.60
N THR A 106 -14.42 2.31 5.49
CA THR A 106 -15.48 2.45 6.49
C THR A 106 -14.90 1.99 7.82
N GLN A 107 -14.79 2.90 8.78
CA GLN A 107 -14.54 2.56 10.18
C GLN A 107 -15.73 1.81 10.75
#